data_AF-A0A967V8C4-F1
#
_entry.id   AF-A0A967V8C4-F1
#
_cell.length_a   1.000
_cell.length_b   1.000
_cell.length_c   1.000
_cell.angle_alpha   90.00
_cell.angle_beta   90.00
_cell.angle_gamma   90.00
#
_symmetry.space_group_name_H-M   'P 1'
#
loop_
_entity.id
_entity.type
_entity.pdbx_description
1 polymer ?
#
loop_
_entity_poly.entity_id
_entity_poly.type
_entity_poly.pdbx_seq_one_letter_code
_entity_poly.pdbx_strand_id
1 'polypeptide(L)'
;MSEYRLSTRDVAFVAVFAALSFIVCKFVPGIPIIGGQGEIKFDAAMAPIYGLVIGPYLGFLAALFGGFIAANSWFSILTSFCTAISAMVVGLLTQKNYSSRSHSVRGWVVAAIILAVLIIGWYMTWVGQGALFYPIPHLAGLVAILATGEWISKSFKDGREGKERKWLLRPYFILGGISIAVLSFIISRPFFDETWSVSAVSLPLYFLSGIVILYGLFGGGKGKFVATVGLASYCGLMADHMLGNLIFIGSVGIFIPHDFIESSLSALNLPDFPSL
;
A
#
# COMPACT_ATOMS: atom_id res chain seq x y z
N MET A 1 27.31 7.68 23.44
CA MET A 1 25.99 7.07 23.13
C MET A 1 25.09 8.15 22.56
N SER A 2 24.81 8.18 21.26
CA SER A 2 23.78 9.09 20.72
C SER A 2 22.42 8.44 20.92
N GLU A 3 21.68 8.93 21.92
CA GLU A 3 20.29 8.57 22.16
C GLU A 3 19.45 8.93 20.93
N TYR A 4 18.58 8.03 20.48
CA TYR A 4 17.50 8.35 19.56
C TYR A 4 16.52 9.28 20.29
N ARG A 5 16.83 10.57 20.37
CA ARG A 5 15.92 11.57 20.94
C ARG A 5 14.94 11.97 19.84
N LEU A 6 13.74 11.38 19.88
CA LEU A 6 12.60 11.92 19.15
C LEU A 6 12.40 13.37 19.58
N SER A 7 12.37 14.29 18.61
CA SER A 7 12.01 15.67 18.90
C SER A 7 10.54 15.75 19.29
N THR A 8 10.17 16.74 20.12
CA THR A 8 8.77 17.09 20.37
C THR A 8 7.99 17.27 19.06
N ARG A 9 8.65 17.79 18.02
CA ARG A 9 8.08 17.92 16.68
C ARG A 9 7.78 16.56 16.03
N ASP A 10 8.67 15.59 16.22
CA ASP A 10 8.51 14.26 15.63
C ASP A 10 7.36 13.51 16.31
N VAL A 11 7.25 13.63 17.63
CA VAL A 11 6.10 13.10 18.40
C VAL A 11 4.80 13.75 17.96
N ALA A 12 4.79 15.07 17.77
CA ALA A 12 3.61 15.79 17.28
C ALA A 12 3.19 15.32 15.88
N PHE A 13 4.14 15.12 14.96
CA PHE A 13 3.83 14.59 13.64
C PHE A 13 3.25 13.18 13.71
N VAL A 14 3.85 12.28 14.49
CA VAL A 14 3.32 10.93 14.68
C VAL A 14 1.89 10.97 15.22
N ALA A 15 1.61 11.81 16.22
CA ALA A 15 0.27 11.94 16.80
C ALA A 15 -0.76 12.48 15.79
N VAL A 16 -0.43 13.53 15.03
CA VAL A 16 -1.33 14.12 14.03
C VAL A 16 -1.63 13.12 12.90
N PHE A 17 -0.61 12.45 12.37
CA PHE A 17 -0.79 11.49 11.29
C PHE A 17 -1.48 10.19 11.75
N ALA A 18 -1.23 9.75 12.99
CA ALA A 18 -1.98 8.64 13.59
C ALA A 18 -3.48 8.98 13.77
N ALA A 19 -3.79 10.19 14.24
CA ALA A 19 -5.16 10.67 14.35
C ALA A 19 -5.84 10.77 12.97
N LEU A 20 -5.13 11.29 11.96
CA LEU A 20 -5.62 11.30 10.58
C LEU A 20 -5.92 9.88 10.09
N SER A 21 -5.04 8.92 10.33
CA SER A 21 -5.25 7.53 9.94
C SER A 21 -6.50 6.96 10.59
N PHE A 22 -6.69 7.17 11.90
CA PHE A 22 -7.90 6.75 12.60
C PHE A 22 -9.16 7.36 11.97
N ILE A 23 -9.15 8.66 11.69
CA ILE A 23 -10.29 9.35 11.07
C ILE A 23 -10.61 8.72 9.71
N VAL A 24 -9.61 8.49 8.87
CA VAL A 24 -9.81 7.85 7.56
C VAL A 24 -10.37 6.44 7.72
N CYS A 25 -9.80 5.62 8.61
CA CYS A 25 -10.24 4.23 8.84
C CYS A 25 -11.69 4.08 9.33
N LYS A 26 -12.20 5.09 10.06
CA LYS A 26 -13.51 5.01 10.73
C LYS A 26 -14.61 5.80 10.02
N PHE A 27 -14.28 6.90 9.37
CA PHE A 27 -15.27 7.83 8.81
C PHE A 27 -15.29 7.86 7.28
N VAL A 28 -14.29 7.33 6.60
CA VAL A 28 -14.32 7.22 5.13
C VAL A 28 -14.89 5.85 4.76
N PRO A 29 -16.07 5.80 4.09
CA PRO A 29 -16.67 4.53 3.68
C PRO A 29 -15.73 3.80 2.71
N GLY A 30 -15.55 2.50 2.92
CA GLY A 30 -14.73 1.67 2.04
C GLY A 30 -15.49 1.30 0.77
N ILE A 31 -14.77 0.70 -0.17
CA ILE A 31 -15.39 0.16 -1.39
C ILE A 31 -15.87 -1.25 -1.07
N PRO A 32 -17.17 -1.57 -1.19
CA PRO A 32 -17.67 -2.91 -0.90
C PRO A 32 -17.01 -3.95 -1.80
N ILE A 33 -16.65 -5.10 -1.23
CA ILE A 33 -16.06 -6.20 -1.98
C ILE A 33 -17.16 -6.89 -2.79
N ILE A 34 -17.02 -6.90 -4.11
CA ILE A 34 -17.97 -7.59 -5.01
C ILE A 34 -17.80 -9.11 -4.80
N GLY A 35 -18.90 -9.80 -4.44
CA GLY A 35 -18.89 -11.25 -4.23
C GLY A 35 -18.38 -11.72 -2.86
N GLY A 36 -18.20 -10.83 -1.89
CA GLY A 36 -17.78 -11.20 -0.53
C GLY A 36 -18.42 -10.32 0.56
N GLN A 37 -18.13 -10.63 1.82
CA GLN A 37 -18.51 -9.76 2.95
C GLN A 37 -17.33 -8.88 3.36
N GLY A 38 -17.47 -7.56 3.23
CA GLY A 38 -16.48 -6.58 3.68
C GLY A 38 -16.35 -5.35 2.79
N GLU A 39 -15.53 -4.40 3.22
CA GLU A 39 -15.18 -3.20 2.47
C GLU A 39 -13.65 -3.07 2.38
N ILE A 40 -13.14 -2.75 1.19
CA ILE A 40 -11.76 -2.32 0.99
C ILE A 40 -11.62 -0.93 1.60
N LYS A 41 -10.91 -0.85 2.72
CA LYS A 41 -10.68 0.42 3.42
C LYS A 41 -9.65 1.27 2.70
N PHE A 42 -9.84 2.59 2.77
CA PHE A 42 -8.94 3.59 2.20
C PHE A 42 -7.62 3.75 2.98
N ASP A 43 -7.46 3.04 4.10
CA ASP A 43 -6.30 3.15 4.98
C ASP A 43 -5.00 2.62 4.36
N ALA A 44 -5.08 1.50 3.64
CA ALA A 44 -3.97 0.94 2.88
C ALA A 44 -3.44 1.95 1.83
N ALA A 45 -4.34 2.73 1.22
CA ALA A 45 -3.97 3.77 0.26
C ALA A 45 -3.33 5.01 0.91
N MET A 46 -3.60 5.26 2.19
CA MET A 46 -3.02 6.38 2.94
C MET A 46 -1.63 6.08 3.49
N ALA A 47 -1.33 4.83 3.80
CA ALA A 47 -0.06 4.44 4.40
C ALA A 47 1.18 4.89 3.60
N PRO A 48 1.22 4.76 2.25
CA PRO A 48 2.31 5.33 1.46
C PRO A 48 2.51 6.82 1.65
N ILE A 49 1.43 7.61 1.82
CA ILE A 49 1.51 9.06 1.99
C ILE A 49 2.27 9.40 3.27
N TYR A 50 2.06 8.64 4.36
CA TYR A 50 2.77 8.87 5.62
C TYR A 50 4.29 8.67 5.42
N GLY A 51 4.67 7.60 4.72
CA GLY A 51 6.06 7.36 4.34
C GLY A 51 6.69 8.47 3.51
N LEU A 52 5.95 8.98 2.50
CA LEU A 52 6.40 10.07 1.63
C LEU A 52 6.59 11.39 2.37
N VAL A 53 5.70 11.71 3.31
CA VAL A 53 5.64 13.05 3.92
C VAL A 53 6.56 13.17 5.13
N ILE A 54 6.51 12.19 6.05
CA ILE A 54 7.25 12.26 7.32
C ILE A 54 8.41 11.25 7.40
N GLY A 55 8.63 10.47 6.34
CA GLY A 55 9.75 9.54 6.23
C GLY A 55 9.47 8.15 6.82
N PRO A 56 10.44 7.23 6.74
CA PRO A 56 10.20 5.81 7.00
C PRO A 56 9.84 5.51 8.46
N TYR A 57 10.58 6.06 9.44
CA TYR A 57 10.35 5.76 10.86
C TYR A 57 9.10 6.43 11.41
N LEU A 58 8.95 7.73 11.17
CA LEU A 58 7.79 8.46 11.65
C LEU A 58 6.52 8.02 10.91
N GLY A 59 6.63 7.71 9.61
CA GLY A 59 5.54 7.15 8.82
C GLY A 59 5.12 5.77 9.32
N PHE A 60 6.08 4.87 9.59
CA PHE A 60 5.82 3.57 10.21
C PHE A 60 5.08 3.72 11.54
N LEU A 61 5.58 4.57 12.45
CA LEU A 61 4.97 4.77 13.77
C LEU A 61 3.57 5.37 13.68
N ALA A 62 3.38 6.37 12.81
CA ALA A 62 2.08 7.01 12.61
C ALA A 62 1.04 6.03 12.06
N ALA A 63 1.41 5.23 11.06
CA ALA A 63 0.56 4.18 10.50
C ALA A 63 0.22 3.11 11.55
N LEU A 64 1.23 2.65 12.29
CA LEU A 64 1.07 1.60 13.30
C LEU A 64 0.13 2.05 14.44
N PHE A 65 0.38 3.24 15.02
CA PHE A 65 -0.48 3.75 16.08
C PHE A 65 -1.87 4.14 15.58
N GLY A 66 -1.98 4.67 14.37
CA GLY A 66 -3.27 4.90 13.72
C GLY A 66 -4.08 3.61 13.60
N GLY A 67 -3.44 2.53 13.16
CA GLY A 67 -4.02 1.19 13.09
C GLY A 67 -4.42 0.65 14.47
N PHE A 68 -3.55 0.77 15.48
CA PHE A 68 -3.85 0.32 16.85
C PHE A 68 -5.07 1.04 17.44
N ILE A 69 -5.19 2.34 17.25
CA ILE A 69 -6.34 3.12 17.72
C ILE A 69 -7.62 2.71 16.96
N ALA A 70 -7.50 2.35 15.67
CA ALA A 70 -8.63 1.93 14.86
C ALA A 70 -9.03 0.45 15.06
N ALA A 71 -8.14 -0.37 15.62
CA ALA A 71 -8.30 -1.82 15.73
C ALA A 71 -9.45 -2.19 16.66
N ASN A 72 -10.28 -3.13 16.20
CA ASN A 72 -11.41 -3.67 16.96
C ASN A 72 -11.22 -5.16 17.32
N SER A 73 -10.10 -5.77 16.94
CA SER A 73 -9.78 -7.17 17.20
C SER A 73 -8.27 -7.42 17.22
N TRP A 74 -7.84 -8.56 17.74
CA TRP A 74 -6.43 -8.99 17.71
C TRP A 74 -5.89 -9.10 16.29
N PHE A 75 -6.71 -9.59 15.35
CA PHE A 75 -6.36 -9.62 13.94
C PHE A 75 -6.12 -8.21 13.38
N SER A 76 -6.99 -7.23 13.71
CA SER A 76 -6.79 -5.84 13.29
C SER A 76 -5.53 -5.19 13.86
N ILE A 77 -5.12 -5.58 15.08
CA ILE A 77 -3.86 -5.12 15.68
C ILE A 77 -2.68 -5.67 14.85
N LEU A 78 -2.71 -6.96 14.49
CA LEU A 78 -1.65 -7.54 13.66
C LEU A 78 -1.61 -6.92 12.26
N THR A 79 -2.75 -6.74 11.60
CA THR A 79 -2.78 -6.12 10.26
C THR A 79 -2.42 -4.64 10.27
N SER A 80 -2.39 -3.97 11.44
CA SER A 80 -1.85 -2.61 11.56
C SER A 80 -0.34 -2.54 11.25
N PHE A 81 0.38 -3.65 11.34
CA PHE A 81 1.77 -3.72 10.89
C PHE A 81 1.89 -3.65 9.36
N CYS A 82 0.85 -4.01 8.61
CA CYS A 82 0.87 -3.96 7.14
C CYS A 82 0.97 -2.51 6.63
N THR A 83 0.11 -1.63 7.15
CA THR A 83 0.15 -0.20 6.85
C THR A 83 1.45 0.44 7.35
N ALA A 84 1.97 -0.01 8.49
CA ALA A 84 3.25 0.44 9.00
C ALA A 84 4.42 0.09 8.06
N ILE A 85 4.50 -1.17 7.60
CA ILE A 85 5.51 -1.62 6.64
C ILE A 85 5.38 -0.89 5.30
N SER A 86 4.17 -0.65 4.83
CA SER A 86 3.90 0.16 3.62
C SER A 86 4.54 1.54 3.71
N ALA A 87 4.24 2.28 4.79
CA ALA A 87 4.81 3.59 5.06
C ALA A 87 6.34 3.55 5.17
N MET A 88 6.88 2.51 5.81
CA MET A 88 8.33 2.33 5.94
C MET A 88 9.00 2.12 4.59
N VAL A 89 8.50 1.21 3.75
CA VAL A 89 9.04 0.91 2.42
C VAL A 89 9.03 2.16 1.54
N VAL A 90 7.93 2.89 1.53
CA VAL A 90 7.80 4.11 0.72
C VAL A 90 8.73 5.23 1.20
N GLY A 91 8.83 5.41 2.52
CA GLY A 91 9.76 6.36 3.12
C GLY A 91 11.23 6.00 2.86
N LEU A 92 11.57 4.70 2.86
CA LEU A 92 12.91 4.22 2.54
C LEU A 92 13.26 4.47 1.06
N LEU A 93 12.33 4.23 0.14
CA LEU A 93 12.55 4.41 -1.30
C LEU A 93 12.74 5.87 -1.71
N THR A 94 12.13 6.80 -0.96
CA THR A 94 12.23 8.25 -1.22
C THR A 94 13.41 8.93 -0.53
N GLN A 95 14.16 8.21 0.30
CA GLN A 95 15.37 8.71 0.95
C GLN A 95 16.63 8.10 0.32
N LYS A 96 17.62 8.95 0.04
CA LYS A 96 18.88 8.51 -0.59
C LYS A 96 19.64 7.55 0.32
N ASN A 97 19.81 7.94 1.57
CA ASN A 97 20.55 7.22 2.58
C ASN A 97 19.69 7.09 3.83
N TYR A 98 19.59 5.86 4.33
CA TYR A 98 19.15 5.55 5.66
C TYR A 98 20.39 5.40 6.56
N SER A 99 20.56 6.30 7.52
CA SER A 99 21.69 6.28 8.45
C SER A 99 21.26 5.69 9.78
N SER A 100 21.91 4.60 10.19
CA SER A 100 21.83 4.08 11.55
C SER A 100 23.22 4.08 12.18
N ARG A 101 23.39 4.92 13.22
CA ARG A 101 24.53 5.05 14.16
C ARG A 101 25.95 5.30 13.60
N SER A 102 26.34 4.70 12.48
CA SER A 102 27.69 4.83 11.89
C SER A 102 27.76 4.38 10.42
N HIS A 103 26.84 3.52 9.98
CA HIS A 103 26.75 3.06 8.59
C HIS A 103 25.51 3.62 7.90
N SER A 104 25.74 4.24 6.74
CA SER A 104 24.69 4.71 5.84
C SER A 104 24.40 3.61 4.82
N VAL A 105 23.21 3.03 4.89
CA VAL A 105 22.72 2.08 3.88
C VAL A 105 21.80 2.83 2.93
N ARG A 106 21.82 2.48 1.64
CA ARG A 106 20.90 3.08 0.67
C ARG A 106 19.47 2.66 0.99
N GLY A 107 18.53 3.60 1.01
CA GLY A 107 17.14 3.34 1.41
C GLY A 107 16.48 2.24 0.57
N TRP A 108 16.71 2.24 -0.75
CA TRP A 108 16.19 1.22 -1.66
C TRP A 108 16.68 -0.20 -1.34
N VAL A 109 17.89 -0.36 -0.80
CA VAL A 109 18.43 -1.68 -0.43
C VAL A 109 17.63 -2.25 0.73
N VAL A 110 17.37 -1.44 1.75
CA VAL A 110 16.57 -1.85 2.90
C VAL A 110 15.13 -2.16 2.47
N ALA A 111 14.54 -1.33 1.61
CA ALA A 111 13.21 -1.58 1.05
C ALA A 111 13.15 -2.89 0.23
N ALA A 112 14.15 -3.15 -0.60
CA ALA A 112 14.25 -4.40 -1.37
C ALA A 112 14.37 -5.62 -0.45
N ILE A 113 15.18 -5.53 0.61
CA ILE A 113 15.33 -6.61 1.60
C ILE A 113 14.00 -6.91 2.28
N ILE A 114 13.28 -5.87 2.73
CA ILE A 114 11.96 -6.05 3.37
C ILE A 114 11.02 -6.81 2.42
N LEU A 115 10.86 -6.34 1.18
CA LEU A 115 9.95 -6.98 0.23
C LEU A 115 10.41 -8.39 -0.15
N ALA A 116 11.72 -8.62 -0.31
CA ALA A 116 12.28 -9.95 -0.59
C ALA A 116 12.02 -10.94 0.56
N VAL A 117 12.21 -10.52 1.82
CA VAL A 117 11.94 -11.34 3.00
C VAL A 117 10.46 -11.71 3.07
N LEU A 118 9.55 -10.77 2.77
CA LEU A 118 8.11 -11.05 2.73
C LEU A 118 7.76 -12.07 1.62
N ILE A 119 8.35 -11.93 0.43
CA ILE A 119 8.14 -12.88 -0.68
C ILE A 119 8.69 -14.27 -0.34
N ILE A 120 9.87 -14.35 0.28
CA ILE A 120 10.43 -15.63 0.75
C ILE A 120 9.50 -16.22 1.80
N GLY A 121 9.02 -15.40 2.74
CA GLY A 121 8.05 -15.81 3.76
C GLY A 121 6.81 -16.46 3.15
N TRP A 122 6.31 -15.94 2.04
CA TRP A 122 5.17 -16.55 1.32
C TRP A 122 5.50 -17.96 0.84
N TYR A 123 6.63 -18.14 0.16
CA TYR A 123 7.04 -19.45 -0.34
C TYR A 123 7.41 -20.46 0.77
N MET A 124 7.63 -19.99 2.00
CA MET A 124 7.79 -20.86 3.17
C MET A 124 6.46 -21.37 3.73
N THR A 125 5.32 -20.80 3.34
CA THR A 125 3.99 -21.27 3.76
C THR A 125 3.49 -22.39 2.86
N TRP A 126 2.61 -23.25 3.41
CA TRP A 126 1.94 -24.30 2.66
C TRP A 126 1.10 -23.72 1.49
N VAL A 127 0.38 -22.62 1.71
CA VAL A 127 -0.38 -21.91 0.66
C VAL A 127 0.56 -21.41 -0.44
N GLY A 128 1.69 -20.82 -0.09
CA GLY A 128 2.61 -20.27 -1.08
C GLY A 128 3.33 -21.31 -1.91
N GLN A 129 3.47 -22.54 -1.39
CA GLN A 129 3.93 -23.70 -2.15
C GLN A 129 2.87 -24.18 -3.15
N GLY A 130 1.58 -24.11 -2.80
CA GLY A 130 0.47 -24.44 -3.72
C GLY A 130 0.20 -23.35 -4.77
N ALA A 131 0.36 -22.07 -4.41
CA ALA A 131 0.05 -20.91 -5.26
C ALA A 131 1.31 -20.15 -5.71
N LEU A 132 2.14 -20.82 -6.51
CA LEU A 132 3.47 -20.33 -6.92
C LEU A 132 3.46 -18.98 -7.66
N PHE A 133 2.42 -18.71 -8.44
CA PHE A 133 2.29 -17.51 -9.28
C PHE A 133 1.59 -16.34 -8.60
N TYR A 134 1.02 -16.54 -7.41
CA TYR A 134 0.32 -15.48 -6.69
C TYR A 134 1.22 -14.26 -6.39
N PRO A 135 2.51 -14.42 -6.01
CA PRO A 135 3.39 -13.28 -5.76
C PRO A 135 3.89 -12.51 -6.99
N ILE A 136 3.43 -12.79 -8.22
CA ILE A 136 3.92 -12.09 -9.43
C ILE A 136 3.89 -10.55 -9.30
N PRO A 137 2.81 -9.90 -8.80
CA PRO A 137 2.82 -8.45 -8.58
C PRO A 137 3.87 -8.00 -7.56
N HIS A 138 4.14 -8.81 -6.54
CA HIS A 138 5.13 -8.51 -5.51
C HIS A 138 6.56 -8.63 -6.06
N LEU A 139 6.80 -9.66 -6.90
CA LEU A 139 8.03 -9.81 -7.65
C LEU A 139 8.24 -8.64 -8.62
N ALA A 140 7.19 -8.16 -9.29
CA ALA A 140 7.26 -6.96 -10.12
C ALA A 140 7.64 -5.72 -9.29
N GLY A 141 7.08 -5.57 -8.08
CA GLY A 141 7.49 -4.55 -7.12
C GLY A 141 8.97 -4.65 -6.74
N LEU A 142 9.45 -5.86 -6.41
CA LEU A 142 10.86 -6.09 -6.08
C LEU A 142 11.79 -5.76 -7.26
N VAL A 143 11.46 -6.23 -8.46
CA VAL A 143 12.19 -5.91 -9.68
C VAL A 143 12.20 -4.40 -9.93
N ALA A 144 11.07 -3.71 -9.70
CA ALA A 144 11.00 -2.25 -9.85
C ALA A 144 11.95 -1.54 -8.86
N ILE A 145 12.01 -1.97 -7.60
CA ILE A 145 12.96 -1.42 -6.61
C ILE A 145 14.40 -1.62 -7.08
N LEU A 146 14.75 -2.84 -7.51
CA LEU A 146 16.12 -3.19 -7.92
C LEU A 146 16.53 -2.46 -9.22
N ALA A 147 15.63 -2.39 -10.20
CA ALA A 147 15.90 -1.76 -11.50
C ALA A 147 16.02 -0.23 -11.39
N THR A 148 15.24 0.39 -10.51
CA THR A 148 15.29 1.84 -10.32
C THR A 148 16.39 2.27 -9.34
N GLY A 149 16.68 1.46 -8.31
CA GLY A 149 17.73 1.72 -7.33
C GLY A 149 17.66 3.12 -6.73
N GLU A 150 18.71 3.92 -6.92
CA GLU A 150 18.75 5.29 -6.40
C GLU A 150 17.86 6.28 -7.17
N TRP A 151 17.35 5.92 -8.36
CA TRP A 151 16.59 6.82 -9.23
C TRP A 151 15.34 7.38 -8.53
N ILE A 152 14.64 6.56 -7.74
CA ILE A 152 13.44 6.99 -7.00
C ILE A 152 13.83 8.11 -6.03
N SER A 153 14.82 7.87 -5.17
CA SER A 153 15.26 8.86 -4.18
C SER A 153 15.78 10.17 -4.81
N LYS A 154 16.50 10.09 -5.93
CA LYS A 154 17.02 11.27 -6.65
C LYS A 154 15.88 12.06 -7.28
N SER A 155 15.03 11.39 -8.04
CA SER A 155 13.89 12.02 -8.73
C SER A 155 12.87 12.61 -7.74
N PHE A 156 12.70 11.98 -6.58
CA PHE A 156 11.86 12.51 -5.50
C PHE A 156 12.44 13.82 -4.94
N LYS A 157 13.74 13.82 -4.61
CA LYS A 157 14.44 14.99 -4.10
C LYS A 157 14.43 16.14 -5.11
N ASP A 158 14.77 15.86 -6.36
CA ASP A 158 14.77 16.85 -7.45
C ASP A 158 13.37 17.44 -7.67
N GLY A 159 12.32 16.61 -7.58
CA GLY A 159 10.93 17.07 -7.68
C GLY A 159 10.46 17.93 -6.50
N ARG A 160 11.07 17.74 -5.32
CA ARG A 160 10.82 18.55 -4.11
C ARG A 160 11.59 19.87 -4.12
N GLU A 161 12.84 19.87 -4.58
CA GLU A 161 13.75 21.03 -4.62
C GLU A 161 13.63 21.87 -5.90
N GLY A 162 12.95 21.37 -6.93
CA GLY A 162 12.76 22.05 -8.21
C GLY A 162 12.14 23.44 -8.06
N LYS A 163 12.94 24.46 -8.42
CA LYS A 163 12.59 25.89 -8.48
C LYS A 163 11.19 26.15 -9.04
N GLU A 164 10.44 26.98 -8.33
CA GLU A 164 9.18 27.66 -8.68
C GLU A 164 8.69 27.50 -10.13
N ARG A 165 8.12 26.33 -10.46
CA ARG A 165 7.06 26.28 -11.47
C ARG A 165 5.76 26.16 -10.71
N LYS A 166 4.92 27.20 -10.83
CA LYS A 166 3.56 27.25 -10.28
C LYS A 166 2.90 25.89 -10.46
N TRP A 167 2.20 25.42 -9.43
CA TRP A 167 1.31 24.27 -9.52
C TRP A 167 0.35 24.50 -10.68
N LEU A 168 0.67 23.97 -11.85
CA LEU A 168 -0.18 24.01 -13.02
C LEU A 168 -1.12 22.83 -12.87
N LEU A 169 -2.13 23.02 -12.01
CA LEU A 169 -3.30 22.16 -11.99
C LEU A 169 -3.81 22.10 -13.43
N ARG A 170 -3.96 20.89 -13.96
CA ARG A 170 -4.57 20.68 -15.27
C ARG A 170 -5.96 20.10 -15.04
N PRO A 171 -7.00 20.95 -14.92
CA PRO A 171 -8.34 20.51 -14.51
C PRO A 171 -8.89 19.44 -15.44
N TYR A 172 -8.56 19.49 -16.72
CA TYR A 172 -8.97 18.50 -17.72
C TYR A 172 -8.49 17.08 -17.42
N PHE A 173 -7.27 16.91 -16.89
CA PHE A 173 -6.77 15.59 -16.49
C PHE A 173 -7.41 15.15 -15.18
N ILE A 174 -7.63 16.04 -14.23
CA ILE A 174 -8.33 15.71 -12.98
C ILE A 174 -9.77 15.27 -13.29
N LEU A 175 -10.49 16.05 -14.09
CA LEU A 175 -11.84 15.73 -14.55
C LEU A 175 -11.87 14.41 -15.34
N GLY A 176 -10.96 14.22 -16.30
CA GLY A 176 -10.87 12.97 -17.06
C GLY A 176 -10.60 11.76 -16.16
N GLY A 177 -9.72 11.90 -15.18
CA GLY A 177 -9.44 10.84 -14.20
C GLY A 177 -10.65 10.55 -13.31
N ILE A 178 -11.35 11.57 -12.83
CA ILE A 178 -12.62 11.41 -12.09
C ILE A 178 -13.66 10.71 -12.96
N SER A 179 -13.80 11.09 -14.23
CA SER A 179 -14.71 10.45 -15.18
C SER A 179 -14.37 8.97 -15.37
N ILE A 180 -13.08 8.60 -15.49
CA ILE A 180 -12.64 7.21 -15.56
C ILE A 180 -12.97 6.46 -14.26
N ALA A 181 -12.79 7.07 -13.08
CA ALA A 181 -13.17 6.46 -11.81
C ALA A 181 -14.67 6.21 -11.70
N VAL A 182 -15.49 7.19 -12.11
CA VAL A 182 -16.95 7.06 -12.13
C VAL A 182 -17.37 5.96 -13.11
N LEU A 183 -16.77 5.89 -14.30
CA LEU A 183 -17.04 4.83 -15.27
C LEU A 183 -16.63 3.46 -14.74
N SER A 184 -15.46 3.36 -14.12
CA SER A 184 -14.97 2.14 -13.47
C SER A 184 -15.92 1.66 -12.38
N PHE A 185 -16.45 2.60 -11.58
CA PHE A 185 -17.44 2.32 -10.55
C PHE A 185 -18.76 1.81 -11.12
N ILE A 186 -19.25 2.42 -12.19
CA ILE A 186 -20.48 1.95 -12.87
C ILE A 186 -20.29 0.55 -13.43
N ILE A 187 -19.12 0.27 -14.04
CA ILE A 187 -18.77 -1.05 -14.59
C ILE A 187 -18.65 -2.11 -13.48
N SER A 188 -18.22 -1.71 -12.28
CA SER A 188 -18.09 -2.59 -11.12
C SER A 188 -19.42 -2.92 -10.42
N ARG A 189 -20.55 -2.32 -10.84
CA ARG A 189 -21.87 -2.58 -10.24
C ARG A 189 -22.57 -3.75 -10.94
N PRO A 190 -23.49 -4.43 -10.22
CA PRO A 190 -24.15 -5.67 -10.68
C PRO A 190 -25.06 -5.54 -11.91
N PHE A 191 -25.14 -4.36 -12.53
CA PHE A 191 -25.87 -4.17 -13.78
C PHE A 191 -25.22 -4.91 -14.97
N PHE A 192 -23.94 -5.29 -14.86
CA PHE A 192 -23.17 -5.96 -15.90
C PHE A 192 -22.63 -7.36 -15.48
N ASP A 193 -23.12 -7.90 -14.35
CA ASP A 193 -22.59 -9.10 -13.68
C ASP A 193 -22.71 -10.43 -14.45
N GLU A 194 -23.28 -10.43 -15.66
CA GLU A 194 -23.40 -11.66 -16.45
C GLU A 194 -22.09 -12.10 -17.13
N THR A 195 -21.05 -11.25 -17.16
CA THR A 195 -19.76 -11.62 -17.76
C THR A 195 -18.55 -11.23 -16.91
N TRP A 196 -17.87 -12.25 -16.36
CA TRP A 196 -16.60 -12.18 -15.62
C TRP A 196 -15.54 -11.25 -16.26
N SER A 197 -15.57 -11.10 -17.58
CA SER A 197 -14.63 -10.27 -18.34
C SER A 197 -14.79 -8.77 -18.13
N VAL A 198 -15.97 -8.28 -17.74
CA VAL A 198 -16.25 -6.83 -17.65
C VAL A 198 -15.86 -6.26 -16.28
N SER A 199 -16.07 -7.02 -15.20
CA SER A 199 -15.66 -6.63 -13.85
C SER A 199 -14.14 -6.61 -13.68
N ALA A 200 -13.42 -7.52 -14.36
CA ALA A 200 -11.95 -7.56 -14.35
C ALA A 200 -11.30 -6.29 -14.95
N VAL A 201 -12.01 -5.56 -15.82
CA VAL A 201 -11.51 -4.32 -16.45
C VAL A 201 -11.61 -3.11 -15.51
N SER A 202 -12.43 -3.19 -14.45
CA SER A 202 -12.59 -2.11 -13.48
C SER A 202 -11.31 -1.82 -12.68
N LEU A 203 -10.56 -2.86 -12.28
CA LEU A 203 -9.33 -2.67 -11.49
C LEU A 203 -8.25 -1.88 -12.28
N PRO A 204 -7.92 -2.24 -13.53
CA PRO A 204 -7.03 -1.45 -14.38
C PRO A 204 -7.53 -0.01 -14.61
N LEU A 205 -8.85 0.19 -14.75
CA LEU A 205 -9.44 1.52 -14.96
C LEU A 205 -9.33 2.40 -13.70
N TYR A 206 -9.53 1.84 -12.51
CA TYR A 206 -9.29 2.56 -11.26
C TYR A 206 -7.82 2.97 -11.10
N PHE A 207 -6.89 2.08 -11.46
CA PHE A 207 -5.47 2.38 -11.45
C PHE A 207 -5.11 3.49 -12.45
N LEU A 208 -5.66 3.42 -13.66
CA LEU A 208 -5.49 4.46 -14.69
C LEU A 208 -6.07 5.80 -14.24
N SER A 209 -7.26 5.79 -13.62
CA SER A 209 -7.89 6.99 -13.03
C SER A 209 -6.95 7.64 -12.01
N GLY A 210 -6.41 6.87 -11.08
CA GLY A 210 -5.46 7.37 -10.09
C GLY A 210 -4.25 8.04 -10.73
N ILE A 211 -3.64 7.41 -11.74
CA ILE A 211 -2.51 7.98 -12.50
C ILE A 211 -2.90 9.30 -13.17
N VAL A 212 -4.05 9.35 -13.82
CA VAL A 212 -4.53 10.52 -14.56
C VAL A 212 -4.86 11.68 -13.62
N ILE A 213 -5.48 11.42 -12.47
CA ILE A 213 -5.73 12.42 -11.41
C ILE A 213 -4.41 12.94 -10.86
N LEU A 214 -3.48 12.05 -10.51
CA LEU A 214 -2.15 12.43 -10.02
C LEU A 214 -1.39 13.26 -11.06
N TYR A 215 -1.47 12.88 -12.34
CA TYR A 215 -0.89 13.68 -13.41
C TYR A 215 -1.58 15.04 -13.58
N GLY A 216 -2.89 15.14 -13.36
CA GLY A 216 -3.60 16.42 -13.35
C GLY A 216 -3.22 17.33 -12.19
N LEU A 217 -2.94 16.75 -11.02
CA LEU A 217 -2.53 17.46 -9.81
C LEU A 217 -1.05 17.88 -9.83
N PHE A 218 -0.17 17.01 -10.34
CA PHE A 218 1.28 17.14 -10.22
C PHE A 218 2.02 17.25 -11.57
N GLY A 219 1.39 16.85 -12.68
CA GLY A 219 2.00 16.62 -14.00
C GLY A 219 2.28 17.86 -14.85
N GLY A 220 2.10 19.07 -14.31
CA GLY A 220 2.62 20.32 -14.89
C GLY A 220 4.16 20.35 -14.89
N GLY A 221 4.82 19.50 -15.68
CA GLY A 221 6.28 19.44 -15.83
C GLY A 221 7.01 18.53 -14.82
N LYS A 222 6.30 17.80 -13.94
CA LYS A 222 6.90 16.92 -12.92
C LYS A 222 6.66 15.42 -13.15
N GLY A 223 6.61 14.96 -14.40
CA GLY A 223 6.32 13.54 -14.74
C GLY A 223 7.24 12.53 -14.01
N LYS A 224 8.52 12.85 -13.83
CA LYS A 224 9.46 12.04 -13.05
C LYS A 224 9.06 11.92 -11.58
N PHE A 225 8.61 13.02 -10.96
CA PHE A 225 8.15 13.03 -9.57
C PHE A 225 6.87 12.19 -9.40
N VAL A 226 5.92 12.32 -10.32
CA VAL A 226 4.68 11.52 -10.30
C VAL A 226 4.98 10.03 -10.46
N ALA A 227 5.83 9.67 -11.43
CA ALA A 227 6.25 8.28 -11.61
C ALA A 227 6.97 7.74 -10.37
N THR A 228 7.80 8.57 -9.73
CA THR A 228 8.50 8.22 -8.49
C THR A 228 7.54 7.96 -7.34
N VAL A 229 6.55 8.84 -7.14
CA VAL A 229 5.51 8.67 -6.12
C VAL A 229 4.69 7.41 -6.41
N GLY A 230 4.25 7.22 -7.66
CA GLY A 230 3.48 6.04 -8.06
C GLY A 230 4.25 4.73 -7.84
N LEU A 231 5.50 4.66 -8.27
CA LEU A 231 6.34 3.47 -8.09
C LEU A 231 6.65 3.18 -6.62
N ALA A 232 6.98 4.20 -5.83
CA ALA A 232 7.24 4.03 -4.39
C ALA A 232 5.97 3.56 -3.67
N SER A 233 4.81 4.16 -3.96
CA SER A 233 3.51 3.76 -3.41
C SER A 233 3.12 2.35 -3.81
N TYR A 234 3.33 1.96 -5.07
CA TYR A 234 3.10 0.59 -5.53
C TYR A 234 3.93 -0.42 -4.72
N CYS A 235 5.22 -0.16 -4.54
CA CYS A 235 6.10 -1.03 -3.77
C CYS A 235 5.68 -1.13 -2.29
N GLY A 236 5.25 -0.01 -1.70
CA GLY A 236 4.69 0.02 -0.35
C GLY A 236 3.42 -0.82 -0.21
N LEU A 237 2.47 -0.66 -1.14
CA LEU A 237 1.23 -1.43 -1.19
C LEU A 237 1.47 -2.93 -1.39
N MET A 238 2.47 -3.32 -2.19
CA MET A 238 2.84 -4.74 -2.31
C MET A 238 3.43 -5.27 -1.00
N ALA A 239 4.22 -4.48 -0.28
CA ALA A 239 4.73 -4.90 1.03
C ALA A 239 3.61 -5.04 2.07
N ASP A 240 2.65 -4.10 2.07
CA ASP A 240 1.42 -4.14 2.87
C ASP A 240 0.67 -5.46 2.64
N HIS A 241 0.32 -5.69 1.37
CA HIS A 241 -0.49 -6.82 0.95
C HIS A 241 0.20 -8.16 1.23
N MET A 242 1.50 -8.29 0.97
CA MET A 242 2.23 -9.53 1.26
C MET A 242 2.30 -9.82 2.76
N LEU A 243 2.54 -8.81 3.61
CA LEU A 243 2.52 -9.01 5.06
C LEU A 243 1.12 -9.40 5.54
N GLY A 244 0.07 -8.76 5.01
CA GLY A 244 -1.32 -9.09 5.31
C GLY A 244 -1.63 -10.57 5.04
N ASN A 245 -1.17 -11.09 3.91
CA ASN A 245 -1.34 -12.50 3.56
C ASN A 245 -0.61 -13.44 4.53
N LEU A 246 0.63 -13.10 4.93
CA LEU A 246 1.38 -13.90 5.90
C LEU A 246 0.71 -13.90 7.28
N ILE A 247 0.22 -12.75 7.72
CA ILE A 247 -0.52 -12.63 8.97
C ILE A 247 -1.81 -13.44 8.89
N PHE A 248 -2.55 -13.34 7.78
CA PHE A 248 -3.77 -14.10 7.56
C PHE A 248 -3.50 -15.60 7.70
N ILE A 249 -2.56 -16.15 6.92
CA ILE A 249 -2.19 -17.57 6.95
C ILE A 249 -1.74 -17.99 8.35
N GLY A 250 -0.86 -17.20 8.99
CA GLY A 250 -0.37 -17.48 10.33
C GLY A 250 -1.42 -17.37 11.44
N SER A 251 -2.56 -16.73 11.16
CA SER A 251 -3.66 -16.55 12.10
C SER A 251 -4.82 -17.53 11.91
N VAL A 252 -4.82 -18.33 10.82
CA VAL A 252 -5.78 -19.42 10.62
C VAL A 252 -5.64 -20.44 11.74
N GLY A 253 -6.76 -20.82 12.35
CA GLY A 253 -6.80 -21.74 13.50
C GLY A 253 -6.44 -21.10 14.84
N ILE A 254 -6.00 -19.84 14.87
CA ILE A 254 -5.71 -19.07 16.11
C ILE A 254 -6.76 -17.98 16.33
N PHE A 255 -6.89 -17.07 15.36
CA PHE A 255 -7.83 -15.95 15.40
C PHE A 255 -8.94 -16.07 14.36
N ILE A 256 -8.72 -16.86 13.30
CA ILE A 256 -9.68 -17.12 12.24
C ILE A 256 -10.13 -18.59 12.33
N PRO A 257 -11.40 -18.86 12.68
CA PRO A 257 -11.92 -20.22 12.75
C PRO A 257 -11.90 -20.92 11.39
N HIS A 258 -11.64 -22.23 11.37
CA HIS A 258 -11.65 -23.03 10.13
C HIS A 258 -13.03 -22.98 9.43
N ASP A 259 -14.11 -23.02 10.21
CA ASP A 259 -15.50 -22.96 9.72
C ASP A 259 -15.79 -21.68 8.93
N PHE A 260 -15.14 -20.56 9.27
CA PHE A 260 -15.28 -19.30 8.52
C PHE A 260 -14.68 -19.42 7.11
N ILE A 261 -13.56 -20.13 6.98
CA ILE A 261 -12.89 -20.34 5.70
C ILE A 261 -13.70 -21.31 4.84
N GLU A 262 -14.20 -22.40 5.42
CA GLU A 262 -15.07 -23.36 4.73
C GLU A 262 -16.36 -22.69 4.24
N SER A 263 -16.98 -21.83 5.05
CA SER A 263 -18.16 -21.06 4.64
C SER A 263 -17.87 -20.08 3.49
N SER A 264 -16.66 -19.51 3.45
CA SER A 264 -16.21 -18.59 2.40
C SER A 264 -15.85 -19.32 1.10
N LEU A 265 -15.19 -20.48 1.19
CA LEU A 265 -14.83 -21.32 0.05
C LEU A 265 -16.07 -21.94 -0.60
N SER A 266 -17.00 -22.46 0.22
CA SER A 266 -18.28 -22.98 -0.26
C SER A 266 -19.16 -21.91 -0.92
N ALA A 267 -19.17 -20.68 -0.40
CA ALA A 267 -19.84 -19.54 -1.05
C ALA A 267 -19.24 -19.19 -2.43
N LEU A 268 -17.98 -19.57 -2.69
CA LEU A 268 -17.26 -19.34 -3.94
C LEU A 268 -17.19 -20.60 -4.84
N ASN A 269 -17.87 -21.70 -4.49
CA ASN A 269 -17.76 -23.00 -5.18
C ASN A 269 -16.30 -23.51 -5.32
N LEU A 270 -15.44 -23.18 -4.36
CA LEU A 270 -14.05 -23.66 -4.32
C LEU A 270 -13.94 -24.88 -3.40
N PRO A 271 -13.03 -25.83 -3.69
CA PRO A 271 -12.91 -27.05 -2.91
C PRO A 271 -12.36 -26.80 -1.50
N ASP A 272 -12.67 -27.71 -0.58
CA ASP A 272 -12.45 -27.54 0.87
C ASP A 272 -10.97 -27.44 1.26
N PHE A 273 -10.73 -26.83 2.43
CA PHE A 273 -9.40 -26.51 2.98
C PHE A 273 -8.36 -27.67 3.01
N PRO A 274 -8.72 -28.97 3.13
CA PRO A 274 -7.74 -30.06 3.05
C PRO A 274 -7.28 -30.40 1.61
N SER A 275 -7.86 -29.76 0.59
CA SER A 275 -7.61 -30.06 -0.83
C SER A 275 -6.84 -28.98 -1.60
N LEU A 276 -6.33 -27.97 -0.89
CA LEU A 276 -5.39 -26.94 -1.36
C LEU A 276 -4.03 -27.09 -0.65
#